data_AF-A0A142G365-F1
#
_entry.id   AF-A0A142G365-F1
#
_cell.length_a   1.000
_cell.length_b   1.000
_cell.length_c   1.000
_cell.angle_alpha   90.00
_cell.angle_beta   90.00
_cell.angle_gamma   90.00
#
_symmetry.space_group_name_H-M   'P 1'
#
loop_
_entity.id
_entity.type
_entity.pdbx_description
1 polymer ?
#
loop_
_entity_poly.entity_id
_entity_poly.type
_entity_poly.pdbx_seq_one_letter_code
_entity_poly.pdbx_strand_id
1 'polypeptide(L)'
;MQTENQIYAVNAELFYDNQPENVVILVYTANVDIAENHIRVYRQKHQIRLHYSLLPLPLETYFQRHGDETFIKPLKTLAQNLSENNPLIIFNPNQYQENEKSTTACLTKTEFLLRQA
;
A
#
# COMPACT_ATOMS: atom_id res chain seq x y z
N MET A 1 7.57 29.49 7.20
CA MET A 1 6.96 28.55 8.14
C MET A 1 7.51 27.18 7.79
N GLN A 2 8.36 26.59 8.63
CA GLN A 2 8.86 25.23 8.40
C GLN A 2 7.73 24.28 8.79
N THR A 3 6.94 23.83 7.81
CA THR A 3 6.08 22.66 8.01
C THR A 3 6.99 21.45 8.14
N GLU A 4 7.01 20.84 9.33
CA GLU A 4 7.72 19.59 9.55
C GLU A 4 7.15 18.50 8.63
N ASN A 5 8.03 17.66 8.11
CA ASN A 5 7.61 16.53 7.30
C ASN A 5 6.85 15.53 8.17
N GLN A 6 5.68 15.13 7.71
CA GLN A 6 4.86 14.10 8.34
C GLN A 6 4.44 13.06 7.30
N ILE A 7 3.90 11.95 7.79
CA ILE A 7 3.42 10.88 6.92
C ILE A 7 1.95 11.14 6.61
N TYR A 8 1.63 11.09 5.33
CA TYR A 8 0.28 11.12 4.80
C TYR A 8 -0.09 9.74 4.26
N ALA A 9 -1.36 9.37 4.39
CA ALA A 9 -1.91 8.12 3.91
C ALA A 9 -3.13 8.37 3.03
N VAL A 10 -3.28 7.60 1.97
CA VAL A 10 -4.45 7.64 1.09
C VAL A 10 -4.80 6.25 0.57
N ASN A 11 -6.09 5.95 0.48
CA ASN A 11 -6.58 4.76 -0.19
C ASN A 11 -6.55 4.97 -1.70
N ALA A 12 -6.05 3.98 -2.42
CA ALA A 12 -5.97 4.00 -3.87
C ALA A 12 -6.29 2.62 -4.45
N GLU A 13 -6.58 2.60 -5.74
CA GLU A 13 -6.72 1.41 -6.56
C GLU A 13 -5.52 1.33 -7.49
N LEU A 14 -4.77 0.24 -7.37
CA LEU A 14 -3.70 -0.12 -8.28
C LEU A 14 -4.24 -1.13 -9.29
N PHE A 15 -4.09 -0.87 -10.58
CA PHE A 15 -4.56 -1.78 -11.62
C PHE A 15 -3.41 -2.66 -12.12
N TYR A 16 -3.49 -3.96 -11.84
CA TYR A 16 -2.61 -4.99 -12.38
C TYR A 16 -3.42 -5.89 -13.31
N ASP A 17 -3.00 -6.02 -14.57
CA ASP A 17 -3.71 -6.81 -15.60
C ASP A 17 -5.23 -6.53 -15.68
N ASN A 18 -5.60 -5.25 -15.61
CA ASN A 18 -6.99 -4.75 -15.55
C ASN A 18 -7.82 -5.19 -14.34
N GLN A 19 -7.22 -5.83 -13.34
CA GLN A 19 -7.86 -6.09 -12.05
C GLN A 19 -7.49 -4.96 -11.06
N PRO A 20 -8.48 -4.28 -10.46
CA PRO A 20 -8.22 -3.28 -9.43
C PRO A 20 -7.88 -3.96 -8.11
N GLU A 21 -6.77 -3.53 -7.50
CA GLU A 21 -6.35 -3.93 -6.17
C GLU A 21 -6.39 -2.72 -5.23
N ASN A 22 -7.07 -2.87 -4.10
CA ASN A 22 -7.10 -1.84 -3.07
C ASN A 22 -5.74 -1.75 -2.38
N VAL A 23 -5.12 -0.58 -2.41
CA VAL A 23 -3.82 -0.30 -1.80
C VAL A 23 -3.89 0.95 -0.93
N VAL A 24 -2.96 1.08 0.00
CA VAL A 24 -2.72 2.30 0.77
C VAL A 24 -1.40 2.88 0.35
N ILE A 25 -1.38 4.17 0.02
CA ILE A 25 -0.14 4.87 -0.28
C ILE A 25 0.25 5.67 0.95
N LEU A 26 1.47 5.44 1.43
CA LEU A 26 2.09 6.22 2.50
C LEU A 26 3.12 7.16 1.88
N VAL A 27 3.08 8.44 2.22
CA VAL A 27 3.94 9.47 1.66
C VAL A 27 4.52 10.35 2.77
N TYR A 28 5.83 10.51 2.82
CA TYR A 28 6.51 11.39 3.79
C TYR A 28 6.81 12.74 3.16
N THR A 29 6.16 13.79 3.67
CA THR A 29 6.24 15.12 3.08
C THR A 29 5.72 16.22 4.02
N ALA A 30 5.95 17.48 3.66
CA ALA A 30 5.52 18.65 4.42
C ALA A 30 4.02 18.95 4.28
N ASN A 31 3.41 18.69 3.12
CA ASN A 31 2.00 19.04 2.86
C ASN A 31 1.34 18.12 1.82
N VAL A 32 0.01 18.26 1.68
CA VAL A 32 -0.82 17.44 0.79
C VAL A 32 -0.45 17.65 -0.69
N ASP A 33 -0.18 18.88 -1.13
CA ASP A 33 0.17 19.17 -2.52
C ASP A 33 1.46 18.46 -2.96
N ILE A 34 2.47 18.44 -2.09
CA ILE A 34 3.72 17.72 -2.34
C ILE A 34 3.48 16.21 -2.29
N ALA A 35 2.57 15.72 -1.42
CA ALA A 35 2.19 14.31 -1.39
C ALA A 35 1.63 13.85 -2.74
N GLU A 36 0.68 14.60 -3.30
CA GLU A 36 0.11 14.31 -4.61
C GLU A 36 1.16 14.34 -5.72
N ASN A 37 2.11 15.26 -5.64
CA ASN A 37 3.22 15.31 -6.59
C ASN A 37 4.11 14.05 -6.50
N HIS A 38 4.44 13.58 -5.30
CA HIS A 38 5.19 12.32 -5.13
C HIS A 38 4.44 11.13 -5.74
N ILE A 39 3.13 11.03 -5.50
CA ILE A 39 2.30 9.96 -6.06
C ILE A 39 2.30 10.04 -7.59
N ARG A 40 2.13 11.24 -8.15
CA ARG A 40 2.16 11.48 -9.60
C ARG A 40 3.49 11.07 -10.23
N VAL A 41 4.61 11.48 -9.64
CA VAL A 41 5.97 11.16 -10.11
C VAL A 41 6.21 9.65 -10.02
N TYR A 42 5.83 9.02 -8.91
CA TYR A 42 5.97 7.58 -8.72
C TYR A 42 5.18 6.81 -9.79
N ARG A 43 3.92 7.21 -10.04
CA ARG A 43 3.06 6.63 -11.08
C ARG A 43 3.72 6.69 -12.46
N GLN A 44 4.29 7.84 -12.83
CA GLN A 44 4.97 8.03 -14.11
C GLN A 44 6.24 7.18 -14.22
N LYS A 45 7.06 7.19 -13.16
CA LYS A 45 8.34 6.46 -13.13
C LYS A 45 8.16 4.95 -13.26
N HIS A 46 7.14 4.39 -12.61
CA HIS A 46 6.88 2.96 -12.59
C HIS A 46 5.86 2.49 -13.63
N GLN A 47 5.32 3.41 -14.45
CA GLN A 47 4.31 3.13 -15.48
C GLN A 47 3.07 2.39 -14.94
N ILE A 48 2.73 2.63 -13.66
CA ILE A 48 1.59 1.98 -13.01
C ILE A 48 0.31 2.77 -13.25
N ARG A 49 -0.82 2.06 -13.27
CA ARG A 49 -2.16 2.66 -13.28
C ARG A 49 -2.66 2.74 -11.85
N LEU A 50 -2.69 3.95 -11.30
CA LEU A 50 -3.09 4.22 -9.94
C LEU A 50 -4.19 5.28 -9.93
N HIS A 51 -5.29 5.00 -9.23
CA HIS A 51 -6.44 5.88 -9.06
C HIS A 51 -6.73 6.09 -7.58
N TYR A 52 -7.03 7.33 -7.18
CA TYR A 52 -7.50 7.66 -5.83
C TYR A 52 -8.44 8.86 -5.93
N SER A 53 -9.49 8.87 -5.11
CA SER A 53 -10.53 9.93 -5.14
C SER A 53 -10.44 10.90 -3.96
N LEU A 54 -9.74 10.52 -2.90
CA LEU A 54 -9.65 11.31 -1.66
C LEU A 54 -8.27 11.94 -1.52
N LEU A 55 -8.21 13.09 -0.86
CA LEU A 55 -6.93 13.71 -0.55
C LEU A 55 -6.15 12.88 0.48
N PRO A 56 -4.81 12.82 0.38
CA PRO A 56 -3.97 12.28 1.44
C PRO A 56 -4.20 12.98 2.77
N LEU A 57 -4.33 12.17 3.82
CA LEU A 57 -4.57 12.64 5.19
C LEU A 57 -3.37 12.35 6.07
N PRO A 58 -3.10 13.15 7.11
CA PRO A 58 -2.10 12.80 8.11
C PRO A 58 -2.33 11.39 8.66
N LEU A 59 -1.26 10.63 8.85
CA LEU A 59 -1.30 9.20 9.19
C LEU A 59 -2.16 8.92 10.44
N GLU A 60 -2.04 9.75 11.47
CA GLU A 60 -2.85 9.63 12.68
C GLU A 60 -4.35 9.83 12.41
N THR A 61 -4.71 10.81 11.57
CA THR A 61 -6.10 11.03 11.14
C THR A 61 -6.62 9.86 10.31
N TYR A 62 -5.76 9.26 9.47
CA TYR A 62 -6.12 8.08 8.70
C TYR A 62 -6.39 6.87 9.61
N PHE A 63 -5.55 6.61 10.61
CA PHE A 63 -5.77 5.53 11.58
C PHE A 63 -7.06 5.67 12.38
N GLN A 64 -7.41 6.90 12.78
CA GLN A 64 -8.69 7.17 13.45
C GLN A 64 -9.91 6.80 12.60
N ARG A 65 -9.80 6.85 11.26
CA ARG A 65 -10.89 6.50 10.34
C ARG A 65 -10.99 5.00 10.07
N HIS A 66 -9.88 4.27 10.13
CA HIS A 66 -9.83 2.86 9.75
C HIS A 66 -9.99 1.89 10.92
N GLY A 67 -9.64 2.27 12.15
CA GLY A 67 -10.01 1.59 13.41
C GLY A 67 -9.52 0.14 13.63
N ASP A 68 -9.07 -0.56 12.60
CA ASP A 68 -8.66 -1.98 12.65
C ASP A 68 -7.16 -2.11 12.94
N GLU A 69 -6.82 -2.64 14.12
CA GLU A 69 -5.42 -2.84 14.51
C GLU A 69 -4.64 -3.81 13.62
N THR A 70 -5.30 -4.82 13.03
CA THR A 70 -4.64 -5.81 12.18
C THR A 70 -4.13 -5.19 10.87
N PHE A 71 -4.82 -4.14 10.42
CA PHE A 71 -4.45 -3.33 9.28
C PHE A 71 -3.49 -2.18 9.66
N ILE A 72 -3.70 -1.55 10.82
CA ILE A 72 -2.91 -0.41 11.28
C ILE A 72 -1.48 -0.81 11.66
N LYS A 73 -1.27 -1.98 12.29
CA LYS A 73 0.06 -2.46 12.71
C LYS A 73 1.07 -2.51 11.55
N PRO A 74 0.80 -3.20 10.43
CA PRO A 74 1.75 -3.24 9.32
C PRO A 74 1.98 -1.86 8.69
N LEU A 75 0.97 -1.01 8.62
CA LEU A 75 1.11 0.37 8.15
C LEU A 75 2.05 1.19 9.05
N LYS A 76 1.95 1.05 10.38
CA LYS A 76 2.87 1.71 11.33
C LYS A 76 4.31 1.23 11.15
N THR A 77 4.52 -0.07 10.92
CA THR A 77 5.85 -0.62 10.65
C THR A 77 6.42 -0.09 9.34
N LEU A 78 5.62 -0.08 8.27
CA LEU A 78 6.06 0.45 6.97
C LEU A 78 6.33 1.95 7.01
N ALA A 79 5.55 2.71 7.76
CA ALA A 79 5.73 4.14 7.97
C ALA A 79 7.12 4.48 8.54
N GLN A 80 7.74 3.60 9.35
CA GLN A 80 9.09 3.81 9.87
C GLN A 80 10.18 3.76 8.80
N ASN A 81 9.91 3.15 7.64
CA ASN A 81 10.85 3.06 6.52
C ASN A 81 10.77 4.27 5.58
N LEU A 82 9.83 5.19 5.82
CA LEU A 82 9.73 6.42 5.05
C LEU A 82 10.76 7.45 5.51
N SER A 83 11.37 8.11 4.53
CA SER A 83 12.34 9.19 4.75
C SER A 83 12.40 10.07 3.50
N GLU A 84 13.21 11.13 3.51
CA GLU A 84 13.41 11.96 2.32
C GLU A 84 13.97 11.18 1.11
N ASN A 85 14.79 10.15 1.37
CA ASN A 85 15.36 9.28 0.34
C ASN A 85 14.38 8.20 -0.14
N ASN A 86 13.39 7.86 0.68
CA ASN A 86 12.33 6.91 0.37
C ASN A 86 10.97 7.52 0.74
N PRO A 87 10.48 8.50 -0.03
CA PRO A 87 9.35 9.32 0.40
C PRO A 87 7.98 8.67 0.16
N LEU A 88 7.91 7.52 -0.52
CA LEU A 88 6.64 6.88 -0.88
C LEU A 88 6.72 5.36 -0.81
N ILE A 89 5.74 4.75 -0.15
CA ILE A 89 5.54 3.30 -0.09
C ILE A 89 4.08 2.99 -0.48
N ILE A 90 3.89 1.95 -1.29
CA ILE A 90 2.57 1.39 -1.58
C ILE A 90 2.40 0.11 -0.77
N PHE A 91 1.36 0.06 0.05
CA PHE A 91 0.97 -1.09 0.84
C PHE A 91 -0.23 -1.78 0.21
N ASN A 92 -0.09 -3.08 -0.08
CA ASN A 92 -1.18 -3.91 -0.56
C ASN A 92 -1.64 -4.88 0.55
N PRO A 93 -2.81 -4.66 1.18
CA PRO A 93 -3.32 -5.53 2.22
C PRO A 93 -3.56 -6.97 1.75
N ASN A 94 -3.93 -7.20 0.48
CA ASN A 94 -4.17 -8.55 -0.03
C ASN A 94 -2.88 -9.37 -0.05
N GLN A 95 -1.79 -8.79 -0.58
CA GLN A 95 -0.47 -9.44 -0.59
C GLN A 95 0.12 -9.59 0.80
N TYR A 96 -0.21 -8.68 1.73
CA TYR A 96 0.22 -8.78 3.12
C TYR A 96 -0.50 -9.93 3.84
N GLN A 97 -1.81 -10.08 3.65
CA GLN A 97 -2.59 -11.20 4.20
C GLN A 97 -2.18 -12.56 3.64
N GLU A 98 -1.79 -12.63 2.37
CA GLU A 98 -1.23 -13.86 1.78
C GLU A 98 0.13 -14.24 2.40
N ASN A 99 0.99 -13.27 2.68
CA ASN A 99 2.27 -13.51 3.34
C ASN A 99 2.11 -13.93 4.82
N GLU A 100 1.16 -13.34 5.56
CA GLU A 100 0.88 -13.76 6.94
C GLU A 100 0.19 -15.13 7.03
N LYS A 101 -0.49 -15.58 5.96
CA LYS A 101 -1.05 -16.94 5.88
C LYS A 101 -0.02 -18.02 5.53
N SER A 102 1.22 -17.67 5.18
CA SER A 102 2.20 -18.63 4.67
C SER A 102 3.35 -18.91 5.64
N THR A 103 3.03 -19.56 6.76
CA THR A 103 3.98 -20.43 7.50
C THR A 103 3.52 -21.89 7.58
N THR A 104 2.49 -22.27 6.83
CA THR A 104 2.22 -23.67 6.53
C THR A 104 2.26 -23.87 5.02
N ALA A 105 3.18 -24.72 4.58
CA ALA A 105 3.20 -25.22 3.22
C ALA A 105 1.81 -25.75 2.88
N CYS A 106 1.13 -25.11 1.93
CA CYS A 106 -0.08 -25.66 1.35
C CYS A 106 0.33 -26.84 0.44
N LEU A 107 0.66 -27.98 1.05
CA LEU A 107 0.76 -29.28 0.38
C LEU A 107 -0.67 -29.74 0.04
N THR A 108 -1.29 -29.10 -0.93
CA THR A 108 -2.28 -29.77 -1.78
C THR A 108 -1.88 -29.52 -3.22
N LYS A 109 -0.71 -30.09 -3.57
CA LYS A 109 -0.49 -30.59 -4.92
C LYS A 109 -1.51 -31.70 -5.13
N THR A 110 -2.72 -31.34 -5.56
CA THR A 110 -3.68 -32.30 -6.08
C THR A 110 -3.00 -32.93 -7.30
N GLU A 111 -2.46 -34.13 -7.12
CA GLU A 111 -1.94 -34.92 -8.21
C GLU A 111 -3.05 -35.07 -9.23
N PHE A 112 -2.86 -34.44 -10.38
CA PHE A 112 -3.66 -34.72 -11.56
C PHE A 112 -3.58 -36.21 -11.82
N LEU A 113 -4.70 -36.91 -11.64
CA LEU A 113 -4.90 -38.26 -12.13
C LEU A 113 -4.73 -38.24 -13.66
N LEU A 114 -3.53 -38.56 -14.13
CA LEU A 114 -3.33 -39.01 -15.50
C LEU A 114 -3.99 -40.40 -15.62
N ARG A 115 -5.28 -40.40 -15.96
CA ARG A 115 -5.88 -41.55 -16.65
C ARG A 115 -5.24 -41.63 -18.02
N GLN A 116 -4.43 -42.66 -18.27
CA GLN A 116 -4.26 -43.19 -19.61
C GLN A 116 -4.76 -44.63 -19.60
N ALA A 117 -5.48 -44.93 -20.68
CA ALA A 117 -6.28 -46.13 -20.93
C ALA A 117 -5.42 -47.37 -21.18
#